data_AF-A0A534R206-F1
#
_entry.id   AF-A0A534R206-F1
#
_cell.length_a   1.000
_cell.length_b   1.000
_cell.length_c   1.000
_cell.angle_alpha   90.00
_cell.angle_beta   90.00
_cell.angle_gamma   90.00
#
_symmetry.space_group_name_H-M   'P 1'
#
loop_
_entity.id
_entity.type
_entity.pdbx_description
1 polymer ?
#
loop_
_entity_poly.entity_id
_entity_poly.type
_entity_poly.pdbx_seq_one_letter_code
_entity_poly.pdbx_strand_id
1 'polypeptide(L)'
;MAATGRDHVLEPKELTDLVGAGHVLNDTLEPARDPVGAPRPWDVEFGFVDGKLWLFQCRPFVGNDALKNVTALAALEGPVGKGTEMVSLEEKLQ
;
A
#
# COMPACT_ATOMS: atom_id res chain seq x y z
N MET A 1 17.18 -16.11 -2.99
CA MET A 1 16.99 -15.34 -4.24
C MET A 1 18.14 -14.35 -4.33
N ALA A 2 18.83 -14.28 -5.48
CA ALA A 2 19.93 -13.33 -5.66
C ALA A 2 19.35 -11.94 -5.89
N ALA A 3 19.92 -10.91 -5.26
CA ALA A 3 19.60 -9.54 -5.60
C ALA A 3 19.95 -9.32 -7.07
N THR A 4 18.99 -8.86 -7.87
CA THR A 4 19.15 -8.67 -9.32
C THR A 4 20.05 -7.47 -9.66
N GLY A 5 20.45 -6.67 -8.66
CA GLY A 5 21.24 -5.45 -8.84
C GLY A 5 20.47 -4.31 -9.49
N ARG A 6 19.15 -4.43 -9.62
CA ARG A 6 18.26 -3.43 -10.21
C ARG A 6 17.62 -2.56 -9.14
N ASP A 7 17.33 -1.32 -9.50
CA ASP A 7 16.68 -0.35 -8.60
C ASP A 7 15.22 -0.72 -8.28
N HIS A 8 14.63 -1.63 -9.05
CA HIS A 8 13.25 -2.09 -8.89
C HIS A 8 13.17 -3.61 -8.77
N VAL A 9 12.19 -4.06 -7.99
CA VAL A 9 11.89 -5.48 -7.76
C VAL A 9 10.90 -6.02 -8.78
N LEU A 10 9.96 -5.19 -9.25
CA LEU A 10 8.89 -5.57 -10.17
C LEU A 10 9.13 -5.00 -11.56
N GLU A 11 8.81 -5.80 -12.59
CA GLU A 11 8.69 -5.31 -13.96
C GLU A 11 7.41 -4.47 -14.14
N PRO A 12 7.35 -3.58 -15.16
CA PRO A 12 6.14 -2.79 -15.42
C PRO A 12 4.85 -3.61 -15.62
N LYS A 13 4.98 -4.78 -16.26
CA LYS A 13 3.85 -5.71 -16.43
C LYS A 13 3.40 -6.30 -15.09
N GLU A 14 4.35 -6.73 -14.26
CA GLU A 14 4.07 -7.30 -12.93
C GLU A 14 3.37 -6.28 -12.03
N LEU A 15 3.76 -5.01 -12.11
CA LEU A 15 3.06 -3.92 -11.44
C LEU A 15 1.61 -3.79 -11.92
N THR A 16 1.38 -3.88 -13.23
CA THR A 16 0.04 -3.81 -13.83
C THR A 16 -0.83 -4.99 -13.36
N ASP A 17 -0.27 -6.20 -13.37
CA ASP A 17 -0.96 -7.41 -12.92
C ASP A 17 -1.32 -7.32 -11.43
N LEU A 18 -0.41 -6.79 -10.60
CA LEU A 18 -0.61 -6.61 -9.16
C LEU A 18 -1.74 -5.60 -8.86
N VAL A 19 -1.76 -4.46 -9.56
CA VAL A 19 -2.84 -3.47 -9.44
C VAL A 19 -4.19 -4.08 -9.87
N GLY A 20 -4.20 -4.82 -10.99
CA GLY A 20 -5.37 -5.54 -11.47
C GLY A 20 -5.91 -6.53 -10.42
N ALA A 21 -5.02 -7.29 -9.77
CA ALA A 21 -5.42 -8.19 -8.69
C ALA A 21 -6.05 -7.44 -7.52
N GLY A 22 -5.52 -6.27 -7.14
CA GLY A 22 -6.12 -5.43 -6.10
C GLY A 22 -7.57 -5.01 -6.41
N HIS A 23 -7.85 -4.66 -7.66
CA HIS A 23 -9.22 -4.37 -8.10
C HIS A 23 -10.12 -5.61 -8.01
N VAL A 24 -9.66 -6.75 -8.53
CA VAL A 24 -10.41 -8.01 -8.47
C VAL A 24 -10.72 -8.41 -7.03
N LEU A 25 -9.77 -8.25 -6.10
CA LEU A 25 -10.01 -8.56 -4.68
C LEU A 25 -11.11 -7.70 -4.08
N ASN A 26 -11.15 -6.40 -4.37
CA ASN A 26 -12.21 -5.51 -3.90
C ASN A 26 -13.58 -5.83 -4.51
N ASP A 27 -13.61 -6.29 -5.76
CA ASP A 27 -14.86 -6.60 -6.46
C ASP A 27 -15.42 -7.98 -6.11
N THR A 28 -14.58 -8.93 -5.69
CA THR A 28 -14.96 -10.34 -5.52
C THR A 28 -15.05 -10.81 -4.07
N LEU A 29 -14.31 -10.19 -3.15
CA LEU A 29 -14.33 -10.58 -1.74
C LEU A 29 -15.31 -9.71 -0.96
N GLU A 30 -16.07 -10.33 -0.05
CA GLU A 30 -16.93 -9.58 0.87
C GLU A 30 -16.06 -8.62 1.70
N PRO A 31 -16.35 -7.30 1.71
CA PRO A 31 -15.54 -6.34 2.42
C PRO A 31 -15.63 -6.56 3.93
N ALA A 32 -14.49 -6.77 4.58
CA ALA A 32 -14.41 -6.65 6.03
C ALA A 32 -14.59 -5.18 6.41
N ARG A 33 -15.46 -4.89 7.38
CA ARG A 33 -15.78 -3.51 7.78
C ARG A 33 -15.15 -3.15 9.11
N ASP A 34 -14.86 -1.87 9.29
CA ASP A 34 -14.49 -1.30 10.58
C ASP A 34 -15.74 -1.08 11.47
N PRO A 35 -15.58 -0.66 12.74
CA PRO A 35 -16.71 -0.40 13.62
C PRO A 35 -17.66 0.72 13.14
N VAL A 36 -17.22 1.57 12.21
CA VAL A 36 -18.01 2.66 11.59
C VAL A 36 -18.69 2.19 10.29
N GLY A 37 -18.45 0.94 9.87
CA GLY A 37 -19.05 0.31 8.69
C GLY A 37 -18.25 0.51 7.39
N ALA A 38 -17.12 1.21 7.44
CA ALA A 38 -16.28 1.45 6.27
C ALA A 38 -15.48 0.18 5.91
N PRO A 39 -15.33 -0.15 4.61
CA PRO A 39 -14.54 -1.30 4.18
C PRO A 39 -13.06 -1.10 4.53
N ARG A 40 -12.44 -2.14 5.08
CA ARG A 40 -11.01 -2.18 5.40
C ARG A 40 -10.22 -2.50 4.12
N PRO A 41 -9.04 -1.89 3.94
CA PRO A 41 -8.11 -2.31 2.88
C PRO A 41 -7.71 -3.78 3.04
N TRP A 42 -7.27 -4.40 1.94
CA TRP A 42 -6.69 -5.74 1.98
C TRP A 42 -5.18 -5.68 2.22
N ASP A 43 -4.69 -6.54 3.11
CA ASP A 43 -3.28 -6.89 3.29
C ASP A 43 -3.02 -8.18 2.51
N VAL A 44 -2.11 -8.12 1.54
CA VAL A 44 -1.92 -9.16 0.52
C VAL A 44 -0.46 -9.57 0.45
N GLU A 45 -0.20 -10.85 0.69
CA GLU A 45 1.10 -11.48 0.45
C GLU A 45 1.08 -12.13 -0.93
N PHE A 46 2.06 -11.78 -1.77
CA PHE A 46 2.12 -12.23 -3.16
C PHE A 46 3.54 -12.52 -3.61
N GLY A 47 3.66 -13.18 -4.76
CA GLY A 47 4.92 -13.37 -5.46
C GLY A 47 4.71 -13.61 -6.94
N PHE A 48 5.79 -13.48 -7.70
CA PHE A 48 5.83 -13.79 -9.12
C PHE A 48 6.68 -15.05 -9.36
N VAL A 49 6.14 -15.98 -10.14
CA VAL A 49 6.85 -17.18 -10.61
C VAL A 49 6.59 -17.29 -12.10
N ASP A 50 7.64 -17.33 -12.91
CA ASP A 50 7.58 -17.37 -14.38
C ASP A 50 6.68 -16.28 -14.98
N GLY A 51 6.76 -15.06 -14.43
CA GLY A 51 5.97 -13.91 -14.88
C GLY A 51 4.47 -13.98 -14.54
N LYS A 52 4.06 -14.95 -13.72
CA LYS A 52 2.70 -15.11 -13.23
C LYS A 52 2.59 -14.70 -11.77
N LEU A 53 1.58 -13.89 -11.47
CA LEU A 53 1.22 -13.48 -10.11
C LEU A 53 0.56 -14.63 -9.35
N TRP A 54 1.00 -14.83 -8.11
CA TRP A 54 0.42 -15.75 -7.14
C TRP A 54 0.12 -15.01 -5.84
N LEU A 55 -1.08 -15.22 -5.29
CA LEU A 55 -1.45 -14.71 -3.97
C LEU A 55 -1.29 -15.84 -2.95
N PHE A 56 -0.53 -15.58 -1.89
CA PHE A 56 -0.28 -16.54 -0.81
C PHE A 56 -1.24 -16.32 0.36
N GLN A 57 -1.54 -15.06 0.65
CA GLN A 57 -2.50 -14.67 1.67
C GLN A 57 -3.22 -13.38 1.24
N CYS A 58 -4.51 -13.29 1.56
CA CYS A 58 -5.27 -12.06 1.52
C CYS A 58 -6.10 -11.97 2.80
N ARG A 59 -5.94 -10.90 3.57
CA ARG A 59 -6.69 -10.67 4.80
C ARG A 59 -7.05 -9.20 4.96
N PRO A 60 -8.12 -8.86 5.70
CA PRO A 60 -8.40 -7.47 6.03
C PRO A 60 -7.21 -6.86 6.77
N PHE A 61 -6.85 -5.63 6.39
CA PHE A 61 -5.81 -4.88 7.06
C PHE A 61 -6.31 -4.48 8.45
N VAL A 62 -5.73 -5.10 9.47
CA VAL A 62 -5.94 -4.76 10.88
C VAL A 62 -4.83 -3.80 11.28
N GLY A 63 -4.98 -2.54 10.89
CA GLY A 63 -4.16 -1.46 11.44
C GLY A 63 -4.52 -1.23 12.91
N ASN A 64 -3.61 -0.63 13.68
CA ASN A 64 -3.91 -0.25 15.05
C ASN A 64 -4.82 0.98 15.06
N ASP A 65 -6.14 0.75 15.06
CA ASP A 65 -7.14 1.82 15.20
C ASP A 65 -6.89 2.67 16.48
N ALA A 66 -6.16 2.13 17.47
CA ALA A 66 -5.79 2.85 18.69
C ALA A 66 -4.54 3.76 18.56
N LEU A 67 -3.65 3.55 17.56
CA LEU A 67 -2.46 4.42 17.37
C LEU A 67 -2.82 5.81 16.88
N LYS A 68 -3.99 6.00 16.25
CA LYS A 68 -4.49 7.32 15.82
C LYS A 68 -4.60 8.32 16.97
N ASN A 69 -4.67 7.84 18.22
CA ASN A 69 -4.87 8.66 19.41
C ASN A 69 -3.72 8.53 20.43
N VAL A 70 -2.57 7.96 20.06
CA VAL A 70 -1.44 7.86 20.99
C VAL A 70 -0.77 9.23 21.09
N THR A 71 -1.01 9.90 22.22
CA THR A 71 -0.51 11.24 22.53
C THR A 71 1.01 11.36 22.42
N ALA A 72 1.73 10.24 22.63
CA ALA A 72 3.19 10.17 22.48
C ALA A 72 3.67 10.28 21.01
N LEU A 73 2.88 9.81 20.04
CA LEU A 73 3.16 9.98 18.61
C LEU A 73 2.82 11.39 18.12
N ALA A 74 1.72 11.98 18.63
CA ALA A 74 1.36 13.37 18.36
C ALA A 74 2.44 14.39 18.82
N ALA A 75 3.23 14.05 19.84
CA ALA A 75 4.36 14.87 20.29
C ALA A 75 5.59 14.79 19.37
N LEU A 76 5.66 13.76 18.52
CA LEU A 76 6.72 13.55 17.51
C LEU A 76 6.29 14.03 16.12
N GLU A 77 4.99 14.28 15.91
CA GLU A 77 4.50 15.03 14.76
C GLU A 77 5.03 16.47 14.89
N GLY A 78 6.15 16.74 14.20
CA GLY A 78 6.63 18.11 13.99
C GLY A 78 5.52 18.96 13.37
N PRO A 79 5.63 20.31 13.38
CA PRO A 79 4.60 21.16 12.84
C PRO A 79 4.24 20.66 11.44
N VAL A 80 2.98 20.26 11.27
CA VAL A 80 2.41 20.01 9.95
C VAL A 80 2.51 21.35 9.24
N GLY A 81 3.59 21.55 8.49
CA GLY A 81 3.69 22.67 7.58
C GLY A 81 2.41 22.63 6.77
N LYS A 82 1.71 23.76 6.70
CA LYS A 82 0.56 23.91 5.79
C LYS A 82 1.08 23.79 4.35
N GLY A 83 1.39 22.57 3.93
CA GLY A 83 1.89 22.22 2.62
C GLY A 83 0.73 22.15 1.67
N THR A 84 0.18 23.32 1.33
CA THR A 84 -0.58 23.51 0.08
C THR A 84 0.39 23.78 -1.08
N GLU A 85 1.70 23.61 -0.89
CA GLU A 85 2.67 23.66 -1.98
C GLU A 85 2.72 22.30 -2.67
N MET A 86 2.07 22.24 -3.82
CA MET A 86 2.31 21.20 -4.82
C MET A 86 3.77 21.31 -5.26
N VAL A 87 4.62 20.38 -4.81
CA VAL A 87 5.98 20.27 -5.34
C VAL A 87 5.90 19.54 -6.68
N SER A 88 6.19 20.25 -7.78
CA SER A 88 6.35 19.60 -9.08
C SER A 88 7.61 18.74 -9.07
N LEU A 89 7.49 17.51 -9.60
CA LEU A 89 8.62 16.58 -9.75
C LEU A 89 9.64 17.04 -10.81
N GLU A 90 9.30 18.06 -11.59
CA GLU A 90 10.15 18.60 -12.67
C GLU A 90 11.26 19.52 -12.13
N GLU A 91 11.11 20.09 -10.94
CA GLU A 91 12.06 21.06 -10.38
C GLU A 91 13.26 20.44 -9.65
N LYS A 92 13.33 19.11 -9.52
CA LYS A 92 14.49 18.42 -8.93
C LYS A 92 15.50 17.88 -9.94
N LEU A 93 15.40 18.28 -11.21
CA LEU A 93 16.43 18.03 -12.22
C LEU A 93 17.18 19.32 -12.56
N GLN A 94 18.01 19.81 -11.64
CA GLN A 94 19.19 20.63 -11.93
C GLN A 94 20.35 20.23 -11.02
#